data_AF-A0A926WN62-F1
#
_entry.id   AF-A0A926WN62-F1
#
_cell.length_a   1.000
_cell.length_b   1.000
_cell.length_c   1.000
_cell.angle_alpha   90.00
_cell.angle_beta   90.00
_cell.angle_gamma   90.00
#
_symmetry.space_group_name_H-M   'P 1'
#
loop_
_entity.id
_entity.type
_entity.pdbx_description
1 polymer ?
#
loop_
_entity_poly.entity_id
_entity_poly.type
_entity_poly.pdbx_seq_one_letter_code
_entity_poly.pdbx_strand_id
1 'polypeptide(L)'
;MEKKNFEAFTNSKALKQYAIQWCGQEFIDGLIKRSIFAKDTKFWQEVNQYLKIPNDAYEKKIARDKLEKEQKIAEEKAREKAEKERLLANKKQCSDSKERKGWEITVFELPGSDKYGNKFIADCTKKPNLIETTDLSKSYGDAYSRACSFVDKFEKNQDKLECFIDHYQVLKPLYLMIIYLSGRDEYNRYLGNYKNKSCKESFVGITFWNGLDFDILNVLEKEKLLEISDSKKTLTMTREAIIQARKILKEINLDGVEALLKQREHHEEYIYYKSPLDVEEEQE
;
A
#
# COMPACT_ATOMS: atom_id res chain seq x y z
N MET A 1 20.47 13.23 -30.02
CA MET A 1 20.53 13.78 -28.64
C MET A 1 21.11 15.20 -28.63
N GLU A 2 21.94 15.51 -29.61
CA GLU A 2 22.80 16.68 -29.71
C GLU A 2 22.02 17.94 -30.07
N LYS A 3 21.03 17.83 -30.97
CA LYS A 3 20.04 18.90 -31.20
C LYS A 3 19.31 19.30 -29.92
N LYS A 4 18.98 18.33 -29.07
CA LYS A 4 18.26 18.56 -27.82
C LYS A 4 19.14 19.23 -26.76
N ASN A 5 20.44 18.93 -26.74
CA ASN A 5 21.40 19.64 -25.89
C ASN A 5 21.57 21.10 -26.31
N PHE A 6 21.67 21.35 -27.62
CA PHE A 6 21.68 22.71 -28.17
C PHE A 6 20.41 23.48 -27.76
N GLU A 7 19.24 22.88 -27.95
CA GLU A 7 17.95 23.48 -27.60
C GLU A 7 17.79 23.71 -26.09
N ALA A 8 18.28 22.77 -25.28
CA ALA A 8 18.22 22.88 -23.82
C ALA A 8 19.10 24.02 -23.30
N PHE A 9 20.29 24.18 -23.86
CA PHE A 9 21.26 25.20 -23.43
C PHE A 9 20.91 26.60 -23.96
N THR A 10 20.53 26.71 -25.24
CA THR A 10 20.30 28.00 -25.91
C THR A 10 18.86 28.48 -25.85
N ASN A 11 17.92 27.64 -25.36
CA ASN A 11 16.47 27.87 -25.44
C ASN A 11 15.94 28.17 -26.85
N SER A 12 16.70 27.86 -27.90
CA SER A 12 16.39 28.12 -29.29
C SER A 12 16.22 26.80 -30.04
N LYS A 13 15.31 26.73 -31.03
CA LYS A 13 15.13 25.51 -31.84
C LYS A 13 16.43 25.14 -32.57
N ALA A 14 16.70 23.85 -32.79
CA ALA A 14 17.87 23.40 -33.54
C ALA A 14 17.70 23.64 -35.06
N LEU A 15 17.78 24.91 -35.46
CA LEU A 15 17.76 25.35 -36.86
C LEU A 15 19.09 26.01 -37.23
N LYS A 16 19.48 25.90 -38.50
CA LYS A 16 20.73 26.47 -39.03
C LYS A 16 20.87 27.96 -38.70
N GLN A 17 19.79 28.73 -38.81
CA GLN A 17 19.78 30.17 -38.49
C GLN A 17 20.20 30.47 -37.04
N TYR A 18 19.78 29.63 -36.09
CA TYR A 18 20.15 29.79 -34.69
C TYR A 18 21.58 29.31 -34.43
N ALA A 19 22.04 28.25 -35.12
CA ALA A 19 23.44 27.86 -35.07
C ALA A 19 24.38 28.96 -35.62
N ILE A 20 23.97 29.66 -36.69
CA ILE A 20 24.70 30.83 -37.22
C ILE A 20 24.71 31.97 -36.19
N GLN A 21 23.58 32.23 -35.53
CA GLN A 21 23.48 33.28 -34.52
C GLN A 21 24.42 33.03 -33.32
N TRP A 22 24.55 31.78 -32.89
CA TRP A 22 25.35 31.41 -31.72
C TRP A 22 26.83 31.12 -32.03
N CYS A 23 27.15 30.56 -33.20
CA CYS A 23 28.52 30.17 -33.58
C CYS A 23 29.18 31.08 -34.62
N GLY A 24 28.43 32.00 -35.24
CA GLY A 24 28.90 32.84 -36.33
C GLY A 24 28.83 32.17 -37.70
N GLN A 25 28.65 32.99 -38.75
CA GLN A 25 28.50 32.53 -40.14
C GLN A 25 29.76 31.81 -40.65
N GLU A 26 30.95 32.32 -40.31
CA GLU A 26 32.24 31.76 -40.76
C GLU A 26 32.47 30.32 -40.30
N PHE A 27 32.08 30.00 -39.06
CA PHE A 27 32.18 28.67 -38.50
C PHE A 27 31.24 27.68 -39.23
N ILE A 28 29.99 28.09 -39.45
CA ILE A 28 28.99 27.26 -40.13
C ILE A 28 29.36 27.04 -41.60
N ASP A 29 29.91 28.05 -42.29
CA ASP A 29 30.38 27.91 -43.66
C ASP A 29 31.61 26.99 -43.75
N GLY A 30 32.47 26.98 -42.72
CA GLY A 30 33.57 26.01 -42.59
C GLY A 30 33.09 24.56 -42.48
N LEU A 31 31.98 24.31 -41.78
CA LEU A 31 31.37 22.97 -41.70
C LEU A 31 30.75 22.55 -43.03
N ILE A 32 30.09 23.48 -43.73
CA ILE A 32 29.47 23.21 -45.04
C ILE A 32 30.53 22.92 -46.10
N LYS A 33 31.68 23.63 -46.09
CA LYS A 33 32.82 23.33 -46.97
C LYS A 33 33.40 21.93 -46.76
N ARG A 34 33.20 21.34 -45.58
CA ARG A 34 33.54 19.94 -45.25
C ARG A 34 32.39 18.96 -45.53
N SER A 35 31.37 19.39 -46.24
CA SER A 35 30.16 18.61 -46.55
C SER A 35 29.36 18.17 -45.32
N ILE A 36 29.39 18.94 -44.22
CA ILE A 36 28.61 18.69 -43.00
C ILE A 36 27.45 19.69 -42.96
N PHE A 37 26.22 19.20 -43.03
CA PHE A 37 25.02 20.03 -43.15
C PHE A 37 24.13 19.96 -41.90
N ALA A 38 23.27 20.95 -41.68
CA ALA A 38 22.40 21.05 -40.49
C ALA A 38 21.40 19.88 -40.30
N LYS A 39 21.21 19.05 -41.33
CA LYS A 39 20.42 17.81 -41.25
C LYS A 39 21.20 16.67 -40.58
N ASP A 40 22.53 16.72 -40.62
CA ASP A 40 23.42 15.67 -40.14
C ASP A 40 23.63 15.78 -38.61
N THR A 41 23.70 14.64 -37.93
CA THR A 41 23.98 14.59 -36.48
C THR A 41 25.35 15.20 -36.15
N LYS A 42 26.33 14.95 -37.03
CA LYS A 42 27.70 15.46 -36.91
C LYS A 42 27.78 16.98 -36.88
N PHE A 43 26.89 17.68 -37.60
CA PHE A 43 26.80 19.13 -37.56
C PHE A 43 26.51 19.65 -36.15
N TRP A 44 25.56 19.02 -35.45
CA TRP A 44 25.17 19.44 -34.11
C TRP A 44 26.16 19.00 -33.03
N GLN A 45 26.94 17.95 -33.28
CA GLN A 45 28.08 17.58 -32.43
C GLN A 45 29.16 18.66 -32.46
N GLU A 46 29.57 19.11 -33.65
CA GLU A 46 30.58 20.16 -33.83
C GLU A 46 30.10 21.51 -33.27
N VAL A 47 28.83 21.86 -33.49
CA VAL A 47 28.20 23.06 -32.91
C VAL A 47 28.18 23.01 -31.38
N ASN A 48 27.79 21.88 -30.79
CA ASN A 48 27.78 21.72 -29.33
C ASN A 48 29.20 21.77 -28.74
N GLN A 49 30.18 21.17 -29.41
CA GLN A 49 31.59 21.24 -29.00
C GLN A 49 32.13 22.66 -29.06
N TYR A 50 31.84 23.40 -30.14
CA TYR A 50 32.22 24.80 -30.29
C TYR A 50 31.64 25.68 -29.19
N LEU A 51 30.36 25.48 -28.85
CA LEU A 51 29.66 26.18 -27.77
C LEU A 51 29.94 25.62 -26.37
N LYS A 52 30.79 24.59 -26.25
CA LYS A 52 31.11 23.90 -24.99
C LYS A 52 29.86 23.43 -24.21
N ILE A 53 28.84 22.98 -24.93
CA ILE A 53 27.58 22.50 -24.34
C ILE A 53 27.82 21.12 -23.73
N PRO A 54 27.53 20.91 -22.43
CA PRO A 54 27.63 19.60 -21.81
C PRO A 54 26.74 18.56 -22.49
N ASN A 55 27.22 17.31 -22.60
CA ASN A 55 26.47 16.21 -23.22
C ASN A 55 25.17 15.86 -22.46
N ASP A 56 25.06 16.26 -21.19
CA ASP A 56 23.91 16.05 -20.31
C ASP A 56 23.02 17.29 -20.17
N ALA A 57 23.24 18.35 -20.97
CA ALA A 57 22.51 19.62 -20.85
C ALA A 57 20.98 19.44 -20.96
N TYR A 58 20.51 18.56 -21.84
CA TYR A 58 19.10 18.23 -21.96
C TYR A 58 18.54 17.49 -20.73
N GLU A 59 19.30 16.53 -20.20
CA GLU A 59 18.90 15.75 -19.02
C GLU A 59 18.85 16.64 -17.77
N LYS A 60 19.84 17.51 -17.59
CA LYS A 60 19.87 18.52 -16.52
C LYS A 60 18.68 19.47 -16.58
N LYS A 61 18.30 19.93 -17.77
CA LYS A 61 17.12 20.80 -17.95
C LYS A 61 15.83 20.07 -17.58
N ILE A 62 15.65 18.82 -18.04
CA ILE A 62 14.48 18.01 -17.67
C ILE A 62 14.41 17.79 -16.17
N ALA A 63 15.54 17.44 -15.54
CA ALA A 63 15.60 17.20 -14.10
C ALA A 63 15.22 18.46 -13.31
N ARG A 64 15.73 19.63 -13.71
CA ARG A 64 15.38 20.92 -13.11
C ARG A 64 13.90 21.25 -13.31
N ASP A 65 13.38 21.13 -14.52
CA ASP A 65 11.98 21.44 -14.81
C ASP A 65 11.02 20.50 -14.06
N LYS A 66 11.41 19.24 -13.86
CA LYS A 66 10.65 18.28 -13.04
C LYS A 66 10.68 18.67 -11.57
N LEU A 67 11.86 19.00 -11.03
CA LEU A 67 12.02 19.45 -9.65
C LEU A 67 11.24 20.73 -9.38
N GLU A 68 11.29 21.72 -10.27
CA GLU A 68 10.52 22.97 -10.15
C GLU A 68 9.01 22.72 -10.18
N LYS A 69 8.53 21.79 -11.01
CA LYS A 69 7.12 21.39 -11.02
C LYS A 69 6.71 20.71 -9.73
N GLU A 70 7.52 19.78 -9.23
CA GLU A 70 7.28 19.09 -7.97
C GLU A 70 7.29 20.06 -6.78
N GLN A 71 8.23 21.01 -6.75
CA GLN A 71 8.29 22.08 -5.75
C GLN A 71 7.04 22.96 -5.80
N LYS A 72 6.62 23.41 -6.99
CA LYS A 72 5.38 24.21 -7.14
C LYS A 72 4.15 23.45 -6.65
N ILE A 73 4.02 22.16 -6.97
CA ILE A 73 2.90 21.33 -6.49
C ILE A 73 2.96 21.17 -4.97
N ALA A 74 4.14 20.95 -4.39
CA ALA A 74 4.31 20.82 -2.95
C ALA A 74 3.99 22.13 -2.21
N GLU A 75 4.45 23.27 -2.72
CA GLU A 75 4.13 24.60 -2.20
C GLU A 75 2.64 24.90 -2.29
N GLU A 76 1.99 24.59 -3.42
CA GLU A 76 0.55 24.77 -3.59
C GLU A 76 -0.23 23.90 -2.59
N LYS A 77 0.12 22.61 -2.45
CA LYS A 77 -0.49 21.73 -1.45
C LYS A 77 -0.28 22.23 -0.02
N ALA A 78 0.91 22.75 0.29
CA ALA A 78 1.20 23.30 1.62
C ALA A 78 0.37 24.56 1.89
N ARG A 79 0.21 25.44 0.90
CA ARG A 79 -0.66 26.62 0.99
C ARG A 79 -2.12 26.24 1.17
N GLU A 80 -2.62 25.29 0.38
CA GLU A 80 -4.00 24.80 0.50
C GLU A 80 -4.27 24.18 1.88
N LYS A 81 -3.31 23.41 2.40
CA LYS A 81 -3.40 22.82 3.74
C LYS A 81 -3.44 23.90 4.82
N ALA A 82 -2.52 24.86 4.77
CA ALA A 82 -2.47 25.97 5.72
C ALA A 82 -3.74 26.84 5.67
N GLU A 83 -4.27 27.10 4.48
CA GLU A 83 -5.53 27.84 4.32
C GLU A 83 -6.72 27.06 4.87
N LYS A 84 -6.80 25.75 4.60
CA LYS A 84 -7.85 24.89 5.16
C LYS A 84 -7.81 24.89 6.69
N GLU A 85 -6.63 24.74 7.29
CA GLU A 85 -6.45 24.80 8.75
C GLU A 85 -6.88 26.16 9.33
N ARG A 86 -6.51 27.27 8.69
CA ARG A 86 -6.95 28.63 9.08
C ARG A 86 -8.48 28.78 9.04
N LEU A 87 -9.12 28.25 8.01
CA LEU A 87 -10.57 28.31 7.86
C LEU A 87 -11.28 27.47 8.94
N LEU A 88 -10.76 26.26 9.22
CA LEU A 88 -11.30 25.36 10.23
C LEU A 88 -11.17 25.93 11.66
N ALA A 89 -10.09 26.65 11.96
CA ALA A 89 -9.88 27.26 13.28
C ALA A 89 -10.90 28.34 13.63
N ASN A 90 -11.47 29.01 12.62
CA ASN A 90 -12.42 30.12 12.78
C ASN A 90 -13.85 29.74 12.36
N LYS A 91 -14.16 28.43 12.36
CA LYS A 91 -15.46 27.92 11.96
C LYS A 91 -16.57 28.42 12.90
N LYS A 92 -17.68 28.84 12.33
CA LYS A 92 -18.87 29.31 13.09
C LYS A 92 -19.93 28.23 13.05
N GLN A 93 -20.46 27.86 14.21
CA GLN A 93 -21.54 26.88 14.31
C GLN A 93 -22.81 27.43 13.65
N CYS A 94 -23.41 26.65 12.74
CA CYS A 94 -24.63 27.04 12.01
C CYS A 94 -25.90 26.80 12.82
N SER A 95 -25.93 25.71 13.57
CA SER A 95 -27.08 25.27 14.35
C SER A 95 -26.64 24.47 15.56
N ASP A 96 -27.55 24.29 16.51
CA ASP A 96 -27.37 23.32 17.58
C ASP A 96 -27.02 21.93 17.03
N SER A 97 -26.25 21.19 17.81
CA SER A 97 -25.83 19.85 17.47
C SER A 97 -27.02 18.89 17.44
N LYS A 98 -26.96 17.90 16.55
CA LYS A 98 -28.01 16.89 16.39
C LYS A 98 -27.45 15.52 16.74
N GLU A 99 -28.22 14.76 17.53
CA GLU A 99 -27.86 13.40 17.90
C GLU A 99 -28.33 12.40 16.83
N ARG A 100 -27.49 11.41 16.54
CA ARG A 100 -27.80 10.27 15.67
C ARG A 100 -27.00 9.05 16.11
N LYS A 101 -27.68 8.00 16.59
CA LYS A 101 -27.06 6.71 16.95
C LYS A 101 -25.92 6.86 17.96
N GLY A 102 -26.08 7.76 18.94
CA GLY A 102 -25.05 8.06 19.94
C GLY A 102 -23.92 8.95 19.44
N TRP A 103 -24.01 9.47 18.20
CA TRP A 103 -23.12 10.49 17.67
C TRP A 103 -23.74 11.87 17.79
N GLU A 104 -22.92 12.87 18.09
CA GLU A 104 -23.28 14.27 18.02
C GLU A 104 -22.71 14.89 16.73
N ILE A 105 -23.61 15.35 15.86
CA ILE A 105 -23.30 15.96 14.56
C ILE A 105 -23.48 17.48 14.67
N THR A 106 -22.43 18.23 14.40
CA THR A 106 -22.46 19.70 14.41
C THR A 106 -22.00 20.25 13.07
N VAL A 107 -22.82 21.08 12.42
CA VAL A 107 -22.47 21.71 11.14
C VAL A 107 -21.91 23.10 11.39
N PHE A 108 -20.80 23.41 10.74
CA PHE A 108 -20.14 24.70 10.81
C PHE A 108 -20.06 25.36 9.43
N GLU A 109 -20.19 26.68 9.42
CA GLU A 109 -19.89 27.54 8.29
C GLU A 109 -18.50 28.15 8.48
N LEU A 110 -17.68 28.06 7.44
CA LEU A 110 -16.35 28.63 7.42
C LEU A 110 -16.42 30.12 7.10
N PRO A 111 -15.49 30.95 7.60
CA PRO A 111 -15.52 32.40 7.36
C PRO A 111 -15.32 32.77 5.89
N GLY A 112 -14.70 31.89 5.10
CA GLY A 112 -14.52 32.01 3.66
C GLY A 112 -14.84 30.70 2.96
N SER A 113 -15.19 30.79 1.67
CA SER A 113 -15.34 29.62 0.82
C SER A 113 -13.99 29.17 0.26
N ASP A 114 -13.85 27.89 -0.04
CA ASP A 114 -12.74 27.39 -0.84
C ASP A 114 -12.82 27.90 -2.31
N LYS A 115 -11.83 27.51 -3.12
CA LYS A 115 -11.76 27.82 -4.56
C LYS A 115 -12.95 27.32 -5.39
N TYR A 116 -13.80 26.46 -4.82
CA TYR A 116 -14.99 25.87 -5.46
C TYR A 116 -16.31 26.40 -4.86
N GLY A 117 -16.25 27.38 -3.95
CA GLY A 117 -17.42 27.94 -3.30
C GLY A 117 -17.96 27.10 -2.14
N ASN A 118 -17.24 26.07 -1.68
CA ASN A 118 -17.64 25.27 -0.54
C ASN A 118 -17.32 26.00 0.77
N LYS A 119 -18.29 26.04 1.69
CA LYS A 119 -18.20 26.84 2.92
C LYS A 119 -18.69 26.09 4.16
N PHE A 120 -19.27 24.90 4.01
CA PHE A 120 -19.85 24.15 5.13
C PHE A 120 -19.09 22.85 5.38
N ILE A 121 -18.94 22.50 6.65
CA ILE A 121 -18.39 21.22 7.13
C ILE A 121 -19.27 20.69 8.26
N ALA A 122 -19.15 19.41 8.57
CA ALA A 122 -19.78 18.82 9.75
C ALA A 122 -18.75 18.03 10.57
N ASP A 123 -18.76 18.22 11.88
CA ASP A 123 -18.06 17.35 12.81
C ASP A 123 -19.03 16.28 13.31
N CYS A 124 -18.59 15.03 13.29
CA CYS A 124 -19.25 13.88 13.89
C CYS A 124 -18.43 13.49 15.12
N THR A 125 -19.05 13.51 16.30
CA THR A 125 -18.37 13.19 17.55
C THR A 125 -19.04 12.02 18.27
N LYS A 126 -18.25 11.01 18.68
CA LYS A 126 -18.67 9.89 19.53
C LYS A 126 -17.77 9.86 20.76
N LYS A 127 -18.36 10.09 21.93
CA LYS A 127 -17.63 10.08 23.21
C LYS A 127 -17.05 8.67 23.47
N PRO A 128 -15.85 8.55 24.06
CA PRO A 128 -15.06 9.64 24.66
C PRO A 128 -14.11 10.37 23.70
N ASN A 129 -13.66 9.77 22.59
CA ASN A 129 -12.47 10.27 21.86
C ASN A 129 -12.61 10.38 20.33
N LEU A 130 -13.71 9.95 19.72
CA LEU A 130 -13.79 9.89 18.26
C LEU A 130 -14.40 11.19 17.72
N ILE A 131 -13.60 11.93 16.94
CA ILE A 131 -14.01 13.16 16.27
C ILE A 131 -13.59 13.02 14.80
N GLU A 132 -14.57 13.09 13.91
CA GLU A 132 -14.36 13.01 12.47
C GLU A 132 -15.01 14.20 11.77
N THR A 133 -14.28 14.87 10.90
CA THR A 133 -14.76 16.06 10.18
C THR A 133 -14.99 15.72 8.72
N THR A 134 -16.18 15.99 8.21
CA THR A 134 -16.52 15.76 6.80
C THR A 134 -15.77 16.72 5.88
N ASP A 135 -15.67 16.35 4.60
CA ASP A 135 -15.20 17.25 3.56
C ASP A 135 -16.06 18.51 3.42
N LEU A 136 -15.45 19.53 2.81
CA LEU A 136 -16.09 20.79 2.45
C LEU A 136 -17.31 20.55 1.55
N SER A 137 -18.36 21.32 1.80
CA SER A 137 -19.63 21.23 1.07
C SER A 137 -20.21 22.62 0.77
N LYS A 138 -21.08 22.67 -0.23
CA LYS A 138 -21.70 23.92 -0.71
C LYS A 138 -22.82 24.42 0.18
N SER A 139 -23.47 23.53 0.93
CA SER A 139 -24.64 23.86 1.74
C SER A 139 -24.65 23.12 3.06
N TYR A 140 -25.33 23.70 4.04
CA TYR A 140 -25.60 23.07 5.33
C TYR A 140 -26.22 21.66 5.18
N GLY A 141 -27.20 21.52 4.28
CA GLY A 141 -27.91 20.24 4.08
C GLY A 141 -27.03 19.14 3.52
N ASP A 142 -26.09 19.49 2.63
CA ASP A 142 -25.10 18.56 2.08
C ASP A 142 -24.08 18.15 3.17
N ALA A 143 -23.54 19.10 3.93
CA ALA A 143 -22.66 18.83 5.08
C ALA A 143 -23.30 17.83 6.06
N TYR A 144 -24.55 18.10 6.44
CA TYR A 144 -25.30 17.27 7.38
C TYR A 144 -25.60 15.86 6.82
N SER A 145 -25.97 15.78 5.54
CA SER A 145 -26.28 14.50 4.89
C SER A 145 -25.04 13.62 4.74
N ARG A 146 -23.89 14.22 4.46
CA ARG A 146 -22.59 13.52 4.44
C ARG A 146 -22.21 13.01 5.81
N ALA A 147 -22.39 13.82 6.87
CA ALA A 147 -22.17 13.40 8.25
C ALA A 147 -23.08 12.22 8.63
N CYS A 148 -24.37 12.29 8.31
CA CYS A 148 -25.30 11.18 8.56
C CYS A 148 -24.87 9.89 7.84
N SER A 149 -24.46 10.01 6.57
CA SER A 149 -23.99 8.86 5.79
C SER A 149 -22.70 8.27 6.34
N PHE A 150 -21.79 9.11 6.84
CA PHE A 150 -20.58 8.68 7.54
C PHE A 150 -20.94 7.87 8.79
N VAL A 151 -21.78 8.43 9.67
CA VAL A 151 -22.23 7.76 10.90
C VAL A 151 -22.90 6.43 10.59
N ASP A 152 -23.83 6.40 9.64
CA ASP A 152 -24.53 5.16 9.29
C ASP A 152 -23.60 4.07 8.74
N LYS A 153 -22.60 4.47 7.93
CA LYS A 153 -21.59 3.54 7.42
C LYS A 153 -20.66 3.06 8.52
N PHE A 154 -20.28 3.94 9.45
CA PHE A 154 -19.45 3.59 10.59
C PHE A 154 -20.14 2.56 11.48
N GLU A 155 -21.37 2.84 11.93
CA GLU A 155 -22.12 1.91 12.79
C GLU A 155 -22.34 0.57 12.08
N LYS A 156 -22.73 0.58 10.80
CA LYS A 156 -22.89 -0.67 10.04
C LYS A 156 -21.59 -1.49 9.94
N ASN A 157 -20.45 -0.83 9.83
CA ASN A 157 -19.16 -1.52 9.79
C ASN A 157 -18.76 -2.04 11.17
N GLN A 158 -19.10 -1.30 12.22
CA GLN A 158 -18.85 -1.71 13.60
C GLN A 158 -19.74 -2.92 13.95
N ASP A 159 -21.04 -2.88 13.65
CA ASP A 159 -21.97 -4.01 13.84
C ASP A 159 -21.46 -5.28 13.12
N LYS A 160 -20.94 -5.12 11.90
CA LYS A 160 -20.33 -6.23 11.16
C LYS A 160 -19.09 -6.78 11.85
N LEU A 161 -18.26 -5.91 12.42
CA LEU A 161 -17.05 -6.30 13.14
C LEU A 161 -17.41 -7.02 14.44
N GLU A 162 -18.39 -6.52 15.21
CA GLU A 162 -18.88 -7.18 16.42
C GLU A 162 -19.45 -8.56 16.09
N CYS A 163 -20.32 -8.63 15.08
CA CYS A 163 -20.86 -9.89 14.58
C CYS A 163 -19.75 -10.85 14.12
N PHE A 164 -18.70 -10.34 13.46
CA PHE A 164 -17.53 -11.13 13.10
C PHE A 164 -16.78 -11.65 14.33
N ILE A 165 -16.55 -10.81 15.36
CA ILE A 165 -15.85 -11.21 16.60
C ILE A 165 -16.64 -12.29 17.35
N ASP A 166 -17.96 -12.13 17.45
CA ASP A 166 -18.82 -13.12 18.10
C ASP A 166 -18.77 -14.46 17.36
N HIS A 167 -18.86 -14.43 16.03
CA HIS A 167 -18.73 -15.64 15.22
C HIS A 167 -17.31 -16.20 15.20
N TYR A 168 -16.28 -15.36 15.35
CA TYR A 168 -14.88 -15.76 15.27
C TYR A 168 -14.52 -16.83 16.30
N GLN A 169 -15.10 -16.78 17.50
CA GLN A 169 -14.89 -17.80 18.53
C GLN A 169 -15.29 -19.21 18.06
N VAL A 170 -16.28 -19.31 17.17
CA VAL A 170 -16.76 -20.57 16.59
C VAL A 170 -16.05 -20.87 15.26
N LEU A 171 -15.82 -19.84 14.44
CA LEU A 171 -15.19 -19.99 13.13
C LEU A 171 -13.72 -20.35 13.24
N LYS A 172 -12.97 -19.77 14.18
CA LYS A 172 -11.54 -20.08 14.40
C LYS A 172 -11.30 -21.58 14.57
N PRO A 173 -11.91 -22.29 15.54
CA PRO A 173 -11.65 -23.72 15.70
C PRO A 173 -12.12 -24.53 14.48
N LEU A 174 -13.24 -24.16 13.86
CA LEU A 174 -13.74 -24.82 12.65
C LEU A 174 -12.74 -24.71 11.49
N TYR A 175 -12.22 -23.51 11.24
CA TYR A 175 -11.27 -23.26 10.16
C TYR A 175 -9.94 -23.97 10.41
N LEU A 176 -9.42 -23.91 11.64
CA LEU A 176 -8.19 -24.63 12.01
C LEU A 176 -8.35 -26.14 11.79
N MET A 177 -9.48 -26.72 12.15
CA MET A 177 -9.77 -28.14 11.87
C MET A 177 -9.85 -28.43 10.37
N ILE A 178 -10.60 -27.64 9.61
CA ILE A 178 -10.77 -27.84 8.16
C ILE A 178 -9.41 -27.81 7.46
N ILE A 179 -8.59 -26.80 7.77
CA ILE A 179 -7.25 -26.64 7.19
C ILE A 179 -6.38 -27.83 7.58
N TYR A 180 -6.37 -28.22 8.87
CA TYR A 180 -5.57 -29.35 9.34
C TYR A 180 -5.96 -30.67 8.66
N LEU A 181 -7.26 -30.97 8.59
CA LEU A 181 -7.77 -32.22 8.04
C LEU A 181 -7.64 -32.29 6.52
N SER A 182 -7.87 -31.17 5.84
CA SER A 182 -7.91 -31.12 4.36
C SER A 182 -6.57 -30.75 3.74
N GLY A 183 -5.65 -30.22 4.53
CA GLY A 183 -4.32 -29.82 4.10
C GLY A 183 -3.38 -30.99 3.85
N ARG A 184 -2.31 -30.69 3.11
CA ARG A 184 -1.25 -31.62 2.75
C ARG A 184 0.03 -31.27 3.50
N ASP A 185 0.69 -32.29 4.02
CA ASP A 185 1.98 -32.15 4.67
C ASP A 185 3.00 -31.55 3.68
N GLU A 186 3.62 -30.46 4.08
CA GLU A 186 4.69 -29.81 3.34
C GLU A 186 6.04 -30.15 3.96
N TYR A 187 6.97 -30.56 3.11
CA TYR A 187 8.33 -30.91 3.50
C TYR A 187 9.34 -30.03 2.74
N ASN A 188 10.41 -29.66 3.45
CA ASN A 188 11.52 -28.92 2.88
C ASN A 188 12.24 -29.77 1.83
N ARG A 189 12.09 -29.37 0.57
CA ARG A 189 12.65 -30.09 -0.59
C ARG A 189 14.17 -30.11 -0.62
N TYR A 190 14.83 -29.21 0.13
CA TYR A 190 16.28 -29.06 0.15
C TYR A 190 16.96 -29.86 1.26
N LEU A 191 16.21 -30.34 2.28
CA LEU A 191 16.76 -31.07 3.42
C LEU A 191 16.69 -32.60 3.28
N GLY A 192 16.11 -33.14 2.20
CA GLY A 192 15.85 -34.58 2.05
C GLY A 192 16.79 -35.32 1.09
N ASN A 193 17.48 -36.35 1.58
CA ASN A 193 18.03 -37.43 0.72
C ASN A 193 16.86 -38.28 0.17
N TYR A 194 16.99 -38.88 -1.03
CA TYR A 194 15.88 -39.58 -1.73
C TYR A 194 15.12 -40.64 -0.90
N LYS A 195 15.72 -41.18 0.17
CA LYS A 195 15.09 -42.17 1.07
C LYS A 195 14.35 -41.58 2.28
N ASN A 196 14.67 -40.35 2.71
CA ASN A 196 14.12 -39.70 3.92
C ASN A 196 13.53 -38.31 3.61
N LYS A 197 12.81 -38.16 2.49
CA LYS A 197 12.20 -36.88 2.10
C LYS A 197 11.01 -36.44 2.96
N SER A 198 10.44 -37.36 3.74
CA SER A 198 9.24 -37.14 4.55
C SER A 198 9.49 -37.65 5.96
N CYS A 199 10.18 -36.84 6.76
CA CYS A 199 10.48 -37.11 8.18
C CYS A 199 10.22 -35.85 9.01
N LYS A 200 10.22 -35.97 10.34
CA LYS A 200 9.98 -34.84 11.25
C LYS A 200 10.92 -33.66 11.02
N GLU A 201 12.18 -33.92 10.67
CA GLU A 201 13.20 -32.89 10.47
C GLU A 201 13.02 -32.13 9.16
N SER A 202 12.33 -32.73 8.18
CA SER A 202 12.02 -32.08 6.90
C SER A 202 10.61 -31.51 6.87
N PHE A 203 9.76 -31.79 7.86
CA PHE A 203 8.40 -31.28 7.91
C PHE A 203 8.39 -29.77 8.23
N VAL A 204 7.70 -28.99 7.40
CA VAL A 204 7.65 -27.53 7.51
C VAL A 204 6.28 -27.08 8.01
N GLY A 205 5.22 -27.79 7.65
CA GLY A 205 3.87 -27.44 8.08
C GLY A 205 2.81 -28.13 7.23
N ILE A 206 1.58 -27.66 7.35
CA ILE A 206 0.43 -28.17 6.58
C ILE A 206 -0.01 -27.10 5.60
N THR A 207 0.10 -27.40 4.31
CA THR A 207 -0.34 -26.51 3.23
C THR A 207 -1.78 -26.77 2.85
N PHE A 208 -2.51 -25.69 2.57
CA PHE A 208 -3.88 -25.75 2.11
C PHE A 208 -4.12 -24.73 1.00
N TRP A 209 -5.00 -25.09 0.05
CA TRP A 209 -5.37 -24.20 -1.03
C TRP A 209 -6.41 -23.19 -0.53
N ASN A 210 -6.11 -21.91 -0.66
CA ASN A 210 -6.96 -20.85 -0.12
C ASN A 210 -8.31 -20.79 -0.85
N GLY A 211 -9.38 -21.20 -0.17
CA GLY A 211 -10.77 -21.10 -0.64
C GLY A 211 -11.73 -20.62 0.45
N LEU A 212 -11.19 -19.97 1.48
CA LEU A 212 -11.89 -19.60 2.71
C LEU A 212 -12.09 -18.08 2.77
N ASP A 213 -12.95 -17.61 3.67
CA ASP A 213 -13.22 -16.18 3.84
C ASP A 213 -11.91 -15.42 4.17
N PHE A 214 -11.59 -14.38 3.40
CA PHE A 214 -10.34 -13.62 3.56
C PHE A 214 -10.25 -12.90 4.90
N ASP A 215 -11.38 -12.49 5.50
CA ASP A 215 -11.35 -11.72 6.74
C ASP A 215 -10.85 -12.55 7.92
N ILE A 216 -11.29 -13.80 8.02
CA ILE A 216 -10.79 -14.73 9.05
C ILE A 216 -9.35 -15.17 8.80
N LEU A 217 -8.94 -15.35 7.54
CA LEU A 217 -7.54 -15.69 7.23
C LEU A 217 -6.58 -14.57 7.63
N ASN A 218 -6.95 -13.31 7.39
CA ASN A 218 -6.15 -12.16 7.81
C ASN A 218 -6.00 -12.08 9.34
N VAL A 219 -7.02 -12.48 10.10
CA VAL A 219 -6.95 -12.51 11.57
C VAL A 219 -6.06 -13.66 12.04
N LEU A 220 -6.22 -14.86 11.47
CA LEU A 220 -5.39 -16.02 11.79
C LEU A 220 -3.91 -15.79 11.45
N GLU A 221 -3.61 -15.07 10.36
CA GLU A 221 -2.25 -14.64 10.00
C GLU A 221 -1.69 -13.65 11.04
N LYS A 222 -2.48 -12.65 11.45
CA LYS A 222 -2.07 -11.71 12.53
C LYS A 222 -1.83 -12.40 13.86
N GLU A 223 -2.58 -13.46 14.17
CA GLU A 223 -2.37 -14.32 15.33
C GLU A 223 -1.19 -15.28 15.18
N LYS A 224 -0.46 -15.25 14.05
CA LYS A 224 0.67 -16.15 13.73
C LYS A 224 0.28 -17.63 13.70
N LEU A 225 -0.99 -17.93 13.39
CA LEU A 225 -1.47 -19.29 13.22
C LEU A 225 -1.32 -19.76 11.77
N LEU A 226 -1.37 -18.85 10.81
CA LEU A 226 -1.21 -19.13 9.40
C LEU A 226 -0.15 -18.23 8.78
N GLU A 227 0.54 -18.77 7.79
CA GLU A 227 1.38 -18.00 6.86
C GLU A 227 0.73 -18.04 5.48
N ILE A 228 0.42 -16.88 4.92
CA ILE A 228 -0.19 -16.78 3.59
C ILE A 228 0.94 -16.53 2.57
N SER A 229 0.97 -17.30 1.49
CA SER A 229 1.96 -17.07 0.44
C SER A 229 1.76 -15.71 -0.23
N ASP A 230 2.82 -15.15 -0.80
CA ASP A 230 2.77 -13.87 -1.54
C ASP A 230 1.67 -13.87 -2.63
N SER A 231 1.43 -15.04 -3.23
CA SER A 231 0.41 -15.22 -4.27
C SER A 231 -1.03 -15.25 -3.73
N LYS A 232 -1.21 -15.34 -2.40
CA LYS A 232 -2.46 -15.54 -1.65
C LYS A 232 -3.25 -16.80 -2.02
N LYS A 233 -2.65 -17.72 -2.79
CA LYS A 233 -3.30 -18.95 -3.25
C LYS A 233 -3.12 -20.12 -2.28
N THR A 234 -2.09 -20.07 -1.45
CA THR A 234 -1.76 -21.13 -0.51
C THR A 234 -1.56 -20.52 0.86
N LEU A 235 -1.95 -21.27 1.87
CA LEU A 235 -1.69 -20.96 3.27
C LEU A 235 -1.02 -22.17 3.92
N THR A 236 -0.12 -21.89 4.87
CA THR A 236 0.62 -22.90 5.62
C THR A 236 0.29 -22.72 7.10
N MET A 237 -0.11 -23.81 7.77
CA MET A 237 -0.31 -23.79 9.22
C MET A 237 1.03 -23.76 9.93
N THR A 238 1.17 -22.83 10.89
CA THR A 238 2.31 -22.82 11.80
C THR A 238 2.21 -23.97 12.81
N ARG A 239 3.31 -24.24 13.50
CA ARG A 239 3.36 -25.24 14.58
C ARG A 239 2.27 -25.00 15.64
N GLU A 240 2.09 -23.75 16.05
CA GLU A 240 1.07 -23.38 17.04
C GLU A 240 -0.36 -23.69 16.55
N ALA A 241 -0.65 -23.40 15.28
CA ALA A 241 -1.95 -23.73 14.70
C ALA A 241 -2.19 -25.24 14.61
N ILE A 242 -1.15 -26.02 14.32
CA ILE A 242 -1.22 -27.49 14.31
C ILE A 242 -1.53 -28.00 15.73
N ILE A 243 -0.88 -27.46 16.76
CA ILE A 243 -1.14 -27.79 18.18
C ILE A 243 -2.61 -27.50 18.52
N GLN A 244 -3.08 -26.29 18.23
CA GLN A 244 -4.45 -25.88 18.52
C GLN A 244 -5.47 -26.75 17.77
N ALA A 245 -5.28 -26.97 16.47
CA ALA A 245 -6.18 -27.80 15.67
C ALA A 245 -6.26 -29.25 16.21
N ARG A 246 -5.13 -29.86 16.57
CA ARG A 246 -5.10 -31.21 17.15
C ARG A 246 -5.80 -31.26 18.51
N LYS A 247 -5.60 -30.24 19.36
CA LYS A 247 -6.29 -30.13 20.65
C LYS A 247 -7.80 -30.06 20.45
N ILE A 248 -8.27 -29.18 19.56
CA ILE A 248 -9.69 -29.03 19.22
C ILE A 248 -10.27 -30.36 18.71
N LEU A 249 -9.56 -31.06 17.82
CA LEU A 249 -10.01 -32.35 17.29
C LEU A 249 -10.15 -33.42 18.37
N LYS A 250 -9.20 -33.48 19.32
CA LYS A 250 -9.27 -34.40 20.47
C LYS A 250 -10.46 -34.07 21.39
N GLU A 251 -10.79 -32.79 21.55
CA GLU A 251 -11.87 -32.32 22.43
C GLU A 251 -13.28 -32.53 21.84
N ILE A 252 -13.46 -32.35 20.53
CA ILE A 252 -14.77 -32.50 19.86
C ILE A 252 -15.24 -33.97 19.80
N ASN A 253 -14.32 -34.93 19.93
CA ASN A 253 -14.62 -36.36 20.01
C ASN A 253 -15.47 -36.88 18.82
N LEU A 254 -15.05 -36.54 17.59
CA LEU A 254 -15.65 -37.10 16.37
C LEU A 254 -15.10 -38.51 16.08
N ASP A 255 -15.97 -39.39 15.60
CA ASP A 255 -15.58 -40.72 15.15
C ASP A 255 -14.48 -40.65 14.08
N GLY A 256 -13.44 -41.49 14.24
CA GLY A 256 -12.32 -41.60 13.30
C GLY A 256 -11.19 -40.58 13.53
N VAL A 257 -11.36 -39.59 14.40
CA VAL A 257 -10.28 -38.62 14.73
C VAL A 257 -9.07 -39.33 15.35
N GLU A 258 -9.26 -40.25 16.29
CA GLU A 258 -8.13 -40.99 16.88
C GLU A 258 -7.32 -41.76 15.85
N ALA A 259 -7.97 -42.42 14.90
CA ALA A 259 -7.29 -43.16 13.83
C ALA A 259 -6.49 -42.21 12.93
N LEU A 260 -7.06 -41.05 12.57
CA LEU A 260 -6.40 -40.02 11.76
C LEU A 260 -5.21 -39.40 12.51
N LEU A 261 -5.35 -39.10 13.79
CA LEU A 261 -4.28 -38.53 14.60
C LEU A 261 -3.12 -39.50 14.80
N LYS A 262 -3.39 -40.81 14.86
CA LYS A 262 -2.37 -41.89 14.86
C LYS A 262 -1.66 -42.01 13.51
N GLN A 263 -2.36 -41.84 12.39
CA GLN A 263 -1.71 -41.84 11.06
C GLN A 263 -0.74 -40.68 10.87
N ARG A 264 -0.93 -39.58 11.62
CA ARG A 264 -0.10 -38.37 11.59
C ARG A 264 0.73 -38.23 12.87
N GLU A 265 1.32 -39.31 13.35
CA GLU A 265 2.12 -39.34 14.58
C GLU A 265 3.40 -38.49 14.47
N HIS A 266 4.01 -38.40 13.28
CA HIS A 266 5.15 -37.53 13.02
C HIS A 266 4.86 -36.04 13.27
N HIS A 267 3.59 -35.62 13.25
CA HIS A 267 3.20 -34.27 13.66
C HIS A 267 3.39 -34.06 15.16
N GLU A 268 3.12 -35.07 16.00
CA GLU A 268 3.42 -34.97 17.45
C GLU A 268 4.93 -34.90 17.66
N GLU A 269 5.71 -35.71 16.93
CA GLU A 269 7.17 -35.62 16.99
C GLU A 269 7.68 -34.23 16.64
N TYR A 270 7.14 -33.61 15.57
CA TYR A 270 7.45 -32.23 15.19
C TYR A 270 7.00 -31.21 16.24
N ILE A 271 5.79 -31.37 16.81
CA ILE A 271 5.24 -30.50 17.86
C ILE A 271 6.11 -30.51 19.12
N TYR A 272 6.78 -31.60 19.45
CA TYR A 272 7.68 -31.69 20.60
C TYR A 272 9.17 -31.53 20.24
N TYR A 273 9.50 -31.47 18.95
CA TYR A 273 10.87 -31.29 18.50
C TYR A 273 11.35 -29.87 18.80
N LYS A 274 12.28 -29.72 19.75
CA LYS A 274 13.01 -28.46 19.91
C LYS A 274 14.22 -28.50 18.99
N SER A 275 14.27 -27.62 17.98
CA SER A 275 15.48 -27.42 17.20
C SER A 275 16.55 -26.81 18.12
N PRO A 276 17.85 -27.10 17.93
CA PRO A 276 18.92 -26.40 18.65
C PRO A 276 18.85 -24.87 18.53
N LEU A 277 18.29 -24.36 17.42
CA LEU A 277 18.08 -22.94 17.16
C LEU A 277 16.94 -22.33 18.01
N ASP A 278 15.90 -23.12 18.34
CA ASP A 278 14.78 -22.65 19.16
C ASP A 278 15.17 -22.48 20.65
N VAL A 279 16.27 -23.11 21.06
CA VAL A 279 16.78 -23.03 22.45
C VAL A 279 17.53 -21.72 22.71
N GLU A 280 18.05 -21.07 21.66
CA GLU A 280 18.75 -19.78 21.79
C GLU A 280 17.78 -18.60 21.93
N GLU A 281 16.59 -18.65 21.32
CA GLU A 281 15.55 -17.60 21.47
C GLU A 281 14.81 -17.65 22.83
N GLU A 282 14.79 -18.79 23.54
CA GLU A 282 14.19 -18.91 24.89
C GLU A 282 15.16 -18.45 26.02
N GLN A 283 16.41 -18.10 25.71
CA GLN A 283 17.45 -17.69 26.69
C GLN A 283 17.83 -16.20 26.64
N GLU A 284 17.17 -15.38 25.81
CA GLU A 284 17.22 -13.91 25.84
C GLU A 284 15.95 -13.31 26.48
#